data_AF-A0A3M1GHY8-F1
#
_entry.id   AF-A0A3M1GHY8-F1
#
_cell.length_a   1.000
_cell.length_b   1.000
_cell.length_c   1.000
_cell.angle_alpha   90.00
_cell.angle_beta   90.00
_cell.angle_gamma   90.00
#
_symmetry.space_group_name_H-M   'P 1'
#
loop_
_entity.id
_entity.type
_entity.pdbx_description
1 polymer ?
#
loop_
_entity_poly.entity_id
_entity_poly.type
_entity_poly.pdbx_seq_one_letter_code
_entity_poly.pdbx_strand_id
1 'polypeptide(L)' 'MLGDQPWLGWTSTRAVLRALTVDGGAARFVGGAVRDSLLGRPVKDVDLATPLPPAAVIARLRAAGLKA' A
#
# COMPACT_ATOMS: atom_id res chain seq x y z
N MET A 1 -2.06 -3.89 -17.85
CA MET A 1 -2.21 -4.89 -16.76
C MET A 1 -1.93 -4.23 -15.41
N LEU A 2 -2.49 -4.74 -14.31
CA LEU A 2 -2.24 -4.18 -12.97
C LEU A 2 -0.77 -4.26 -12.53
N GLY A 3 -0.01 -5.26 -13.00
CA GLY A 3 1.39 -5.46 -12.58
C GLY A 3 2.40 -4.46 -13.14
N ASP A 4 2.02 -3.61 -14.09
CA ASP A 4 2.92 -2.69 -14.79
C ASP A 4 2.51 -1.22 -14.60
N GLN A 5 2.02 -0.89 -13.41
CA GLN A 5 1.55 0.44 -13.10
C GLN A 5 2.66 1.29 -12.44
N PRO A 6 2.92 2.53 -12.90
CA PRO A 6 3.97 3.38 -12.35
C PRO A 6 3.87 3.60 -10.84
N TRP A 7 2.65 3.66 -10.30
CA TRP A 7 2.39 3.87 -8.86
C TRP A 7 2.83 2.70 -7.96
N LEU A 8 3.02 1.49 -8.52
CA LEU A 8 3.65 0.35 -7.81
C LEU A 8 5.15 0.59 -7.55
N GLY A 9 5.77 1.48 -8.34
CA GLY A 9 7.18 1.85 -8.22
C GLY A 9 7.46 2.96 -7.22
N TRP A 10 6.44 3.72 -6.80
CA TRP A 10 6.63 4.88 -5.93
C TRP A 10 7.25 4.49 -4.59
N THR A 11 8.23 5.29 -4.14
CA THR A 11 8.98 5.04 -2.90
C THR A 11 8.05 4.97 -1.69
N SER A 12 7.06 5.86 -1.61
CA SER A 12 6.05 5.90 -0.55
C SER A 12 5.19 4.63 -0.54
N THR A 13 4.65 4.24 -1.70
CA THR A 13 3.85 3.01 -1.86
C THR A 13 4.61 1.78 -1.38
N ARG A 14 5.87 1.63 -1.83
CA ARG A 14 6.71 0.49 -1.46
C ARG A 14 7.09 0.52 0.03
N ALA A 15 7.31 1.69 0.61
CA ALA A 15 7.65 1.82 2.03
C ALA A 15 6.50 1.34 2.93
N VAL A 16 5.28 1.81 2.67
CA VAL A 16 4.09 1.39 3.42
C VAL A 16 3.78 -0.10 3.19
N LEU A 17 3.83 -0.57 1.94
CA LEU A 17 3.58 -1.97 1.63
C LEU A 17 4.55 -2.88 2.39
N ARG A 18 5.86 -2.60 2.34
CA ARG A 18 6.87 -3.36 3.09
C ARG A 18 6.58 -3.36 4.59
N ALA A 19 6.30 -2.20 5.17
CA ALA A 19 6.03 -2.08 6.60
C ALA A 19 4.83 -2.95 7.03
N LEU A 20 3.80 -3.07 6.19
CA LEU A 20 2.62 -3.87 6.51
C LEU A 20 2.82 -5.37 6.23
N THR A 21 3.70 -5.75 5.30
CA THR A 21 3.92 -7.16 4.91
C THR A 21 5.06 -7.87 5.64
N VAL A 22 5.82 -7.19 6.49
CA VAL A 22 6.83 -7.86 7.34
C VAL A 22 6.20 -8.91 8.25
N ASP A 23 6.98 -9.90 8.68
CA ASP A 23 6.58 -10.94 9.64
C ASP A 23 5.24 -11.61 9.29
N GLY A 24 5.06 -11.98 8.02
CA GLY A 24 3.85 -12.64 7.53
C GLY A 24 2.61 -11.75 7.44
N GLY A 25 2.75 -10.43 7.59
CA GLY A 25 1.65 -9.50 7.38
C GLY A 25 1.17 -9.48 5.93
N ALA A 26 -0.07 -9.05 5.73
CA ALA A 26 -0.66 -8.95 4.40
C ALA A 26 -1.20 -7.54 4.16
N ALA A 27 -1.06 -7.05 2.93
CA ALA A 27 -1.71 -5.82 2.49
C ALA A 27 -2.09 -5.97 1.01
N ARG A 28 -3.23 -5.39 0.64
CA ARG A 28 -3.74 -5.40 -0.74
C ARG A 28 -4.05 -3.98 -1.18
N PHE A 29 -3.72 -3.65 -2.41
CA PHE A 29 -4.18 -2.43 -3.06
C PHE A 29 -5.68 -2.52 -3.28
N VAL A 30 -6.39 -1.44 -2.97
CA VAL A 30 -7.85 -1.34 -3.10
C VAL A 30 -8.24 0.02 -3.67
N GLY A 31 -9.53 0.25 -3.88
CA GLY A 31 -10.05 1.58 -4.18
C GLY A 31 -9.66 2.14 -5.55
N GLY A 32 -9.44 3.45 -5.58
CA GLY A 32 -9.25 4.23 -6.80
C GLY A 32 -8.07 3.77 -7.65
N ALA A 33 -6.93 3.49 -7.02
CA ALA A 33 -5.74 3.01 -7.72
C ALA A 33 -6.00 1.74 -8.55
N VAL A 34 -6.73 0.77 -7.99
CA VAL A 34 -7.06 -0.48 -8.70
C VAL A 34 -8.04 -0.20 -9.85
N ARG A 35 -9.14 0.52 -9.56
CA ARG A 35 -10.15 0.88 -10.57
C ARG A 35 -9.52 1.64 -11.73
N ASP A 36 -8.77 2.69 -11.44
CA ASP A 36 -8.25 3.61 -12.43
C ASP A 36 -7.14 2.95 -13.27
N SER A 37 -6.33 2.06 -12.68
CA SER A 37 -5.38 1.22 -13.42
C SER A 37 -6.07 0.28 -14.42
N LEU A 38 -7.20 -0.33 -14.03
CA LEU A 38 -7.97 -1.20 -14.91
C LEU A 38 -8.65 -0.42 -16.05
N LEU A 39 -9.01 0.83 -15.79
CA LEU A 39 -9.64 1.74 -16.77
C LEU A 39 -8.63 2.55 -17.59
N GLY A 40 -7.32 2.37 -17.39
CA GLY A 40 -6.27 3.14 -18.08
C GLY A 40 -6.27 4.63 -17.73
N ARG A 41 -6.72 4.99 -16.53
CA ARG A 41 -6.77 6.36 -16.03
C ARG A 41 -5.57 6.68 -15.14
N PRO A 42 -5.13 7.95 -15.07
CA PRO A 42 -4.07 8.35 -14.15
C PRO A 42 -4.46 8.11 -12.69
N VAL A 43 -3.58 7.47 -11.93
CA VAL A 43 -3.71 7.26 -10.48
C VAL A 43 -3.01 8.40 -9.75
N LYS A 44 -3.66 8.96 -8.72
CA LYS A 44 -3.15 10.09 -7.93
C LYS A 44 -2.71 9.69 -6.52
N ASP A 45 -3.42 8.74 -5.95
CA ASP A 45 -3.26 8.22 -4.60
C ASP A 45 -3.42 6.70 -4.57
N VAL A 46 -2.96 6.07 -3.49
CA VAL A 46 -2.96 4.62 -3.33
C VAL A 46 -3.51 4.25 -1.96
N ASP A 47 -4.56 3.43 -1.96
CA ASP A 47 -5.16 2.88 -0.75
C ASP A 47 -4.73 1.42 -0.54
N LEU A 48 -4.50 1.07 0.72
CA LEU A 48 -4.15 -0.27 1.16
C LEU A 48 -5.13 -0.79 2.21
N ALA A 49 -5.54 -2.04 2.07
CA ALA A 49 -6.29 -2.77 3.10
C ALA A 49 -5.43 -3.90 3.67
N THR A 50 -5.53 -4.13 4.98
CA THR A 50 -4.76 -5.15 5.70
C THR A 50 -5.64 -5.84 6.76
N PRO A 51 -5.44 -7.14 7.06
CA PRO A 51 -6.12 -7.79 8.19
C PRO A 51 -5.52 -7.40 9.54
N LEU A 52 -4.41 -6.66 9.57
CA LEU A 52 -3.79 -6.20 10.82
C LEU A 52 -4.75 -5.25 11.57
N PRO A 53 -4.90 -5.42 12.90
CA PRO A 53 -5.65 -4.45 13.69
C PRO A 53 -4.94 -3.09 13.72
N PRO A 54 -5.67 -1.98 13.96
CA PRO A 54 -5.10 -0.63 13.92
C PRO A 54 -3.84 -0.44 14.77
N ALA A 55 -3.79 -1.02 15.97
CA ALA A 55 -2.62 -0.92 16.84
C ALA A 55 -1.37 -1.56 16.23
N ALA A 56 -1.51 -2.69 15.52
CA ALA A 56 -0.41 -3.35 14.83
C ALA A 56 0.05 -2.56 13.60
N VAL A 57 -0.88 -1.93 12.88
CA VAL A 57 -0.56 -1.02 11.77
C VAL A 57 0.33 0.13 12.28
N ILE A 58 -0.09 0.82 13.34
CA ILE A 58 0.66 1.93 13.93
C ILE A 58 2.06 1.48 14.36
N ALA A 59 2.16 0.35 15.08
CA ALA A 59 3.44 -0.17 15.55
C ALA A 59 4.42 -0.46 14.40
N ARG A 60 3.94 -1.11 13.33
CA ARG A 60 4.76 -1.45 12.16
C ARG A 60 5.17 -0.23 11.35
N LEU A 61 4.27 0.74 11.16
CA LEU A 61 4.61 1.99 10.48
C LEU A 61 5.68 2.77 11.25
N ARG A 62 5.55 2.89 12.58
CA ARG A 62 6.56 3.55 13.42
C ARG A 62 7.91 2.83 13.41
N ALA A 63 7.90 1.50 13.48
CA ALA A 63 9.12 0.69 13.38
C ALA A 63 9.84 0.88 12.03
N ALA A 64 9.09 1.17 10.96
CA ALA A 64 9.63 1.50 9.64
C ALA A 64 10.04 2.98 9.48
N GLY A 65 9.97 3.79 10.54
CA GLY A 65 10.28 5.22 10.49
C GLY A 65 9.22 6.07 9.78
N LEU A 66 8.00 5.54 9.62
CA LEU A 66 6.88 6.24 8.99
C LEU A 66 5.99 6.90 10.05
N LYS A 67 5.41 8.05 9.69
CA LYS A 67 4.44 8.76 10.54
C LYS A 67 3.17 7.91 10.70
N ALA A 68 2.77 7.64 11.95
CA ALA A 68 1.54 6.93 12.31
C ALA A 68 1.02 7.32 13.70
#